data_AF-U4VIP1-F1
#
_entry.id   AF-U4VIP1-F1
#
_cell.length_a   1.000
_cell.length_b   1.000
_cell.length_c   1.000
_cell.angle_alpha   90.00
_cell.angle_beta   90.00
_cell.angle_gamma   90.00
#
_symmetry.space_group_name_H-M   'P 1'
#
loop_
_entity.id
_entity.type
_entity.pdbx_description
1 polymer ?
#
loop_
_entity_poly.entity_id
_entity_poly.type
_entity_poly.pdbx_seq_one_letter_code
_entity_poly.pdbx_strand_id
1 'polypeptide(L)'
;MQRFFNAIERAGNKLPHPVILFASLCVVVALLSWVLAIYGVSGVNPKTGASVTVKSLVSGEGLVFALTTVAKNFVMFPPLGVVLVIMLAIGVADKTGLIAALMQVSVMKAPPAI
;
A
#
# COMPACT_ATOMS: atom_id res chain seq x y z
N MET A 1 -20.77 19.58 -17.94
CA MET A 1 -20.80 18.53 -16.90
C MET A 1 -20.41 17.15 -17.44
N GLN A 2 -21.04 16.65 -18.52
CA GLN A 2 -20.66 15.35 -19.11
C GLN A 2 -19.19 15.25 -19.57
N ARG A 3 -18.62 16.31 -20.17
CA ARG A 3 -17.18 16.34 -20.52
C ARG A 3 -16.25 16.19 -19.31
N PHE A 4 -16.67 16.68 -18.14
CA PHE A 4 -15.90 16.57 -16.91
C PHE A 4 -15.96 15.15 -16.34
N PHE A 5 -17.14 14.52 -16.30
CA PHE A 5 -17.27 13.12 -15.89
C PHE A 5 -16.54 12.17 -16.84
N ASN A 6 -16.61 12.40 -18.16
CA ASN A 6 -15.86 11.61 -19.14
C ASN A 6 -14.35 11.75 -18.97
N ALA A 7 -13.85 12.91 -18.51
CA ALA A 7 -12.44 13.10 -18.21
C ALA A 7 -12.01 12.32 -16.96
N ILE A 8 -12.83 12.33 -15.89
CA ILE A 8 -12.59 11.56 -14.66
C ILE A 8 -12.62 10.06 -14.95
N GLU A 9 -13.61 9.58 -15.69
CA GLU A 9 -13.74 8.16 -16.05
C GLU A 9 -12.53 7.66 -16.84
N ARG A 10 -12.08 8.43 -17.84
CA ARG A 10 -10.88 8.11 -18.61
C ARG A 10 -9.62 8.11 -17.75
N ALA A 11 -9.50 9.04 -16.81
CA ALA A 11 -8.36 9.09 -15.89
C ALA A 11 -8.37 7.88 -14.93
N GLY A 12 -9.53 7.53 -14.39
CA GLY A 12 -9.71 6.37 -13.51
C GLY A 12 -9.38 5.05 -14.19
N ASN A 13 -9.91 4.83 -15.41
CA ASN A 13 -9.66 3.60 -16.18
C ASN A 13 -8.20 3.46 -16.66
N LYS A 14 -7.42 4.53 -16.64
CA LYS A 14 -6.00 4.50 -17.03
C LYS A 14 -5.09 4.02 -15.89
N LEU A 15 -5.57 4.03 -14.65
CA LEU A 15 -4.81 3.52 -13.52
C LEU A 15 -4.72 2.00 -13.61
N PRO A 16 -3.52 1.41 -13.72
CA PRO A 16 -3.37 -0.03 -13.75
C PRO A 16 -3.75 -0.63 -12.41
N HIS A 17 -4.05 -1.93 -12.40
CA HIS A 17 -4.32 -2.67 -11.18
C HIS A 17 -3.22 -2.40 -10.12
N PRO A 18 -3.56 -2.15 -8.84
CA PRO A 18 -2.60 -1.72 -7.82
C PRO A 18 -1.33 -2.59 -7.74
N VAL A 19 -1.47 -3.90 -7.89
CA VAL A 19 -0.31 -4.83 -7.90
C VAL A 19 0.68 -4.49 -9.03
N ILE A 20 0.18 -4.22 -10.24
CA ILE A 20 1.02 -3.86 -11.39
C ILE A 20 1.65 -2.49 -11.16
N LEU A 21 0.88 -1.55 -10.62
CA LEU A 21 1.39 -0.21 -10.27
C LEU A 21 2.60 -0.32 -9.33
N PHE A 22 2.46 -0.99 -8.18
CA PHE A 22 3.57 -1.13 -7.23
C PHE A 22 4.74 -1.96 -7.77
N ALA A 23 4.47 -3.05 -8.50
CA ALA A 23 5.53 -3.82 -9.14
C ALA A 23 6.34 -2.96 -10.13
N SER A 24 5.66 -2.16 -10.95
CA SER A 24 6.32 -1.24 -11.88
C SER A 24 7.13 -0.17 -11.14
N LEU A 25 6.63 0.37 -10.04
CA LEU A 25 7.36 1.33 -9.20
C LEU A 25 8.63 0.69 -8.60
N CYS A 26 8.57 -0.56 -8.13
CA CYS A 26 9.75 -1.27 -7.65
C CYS A 26 10.83 -1.42 -8.74
N VAL A 27 10.43 -1.75 -9.96
CA VAL A 27 11.34 -1.84 -11.12
C VAL A 27 11.96 -0.46 -11.43
N VAL A 28 11.13 0.58 -11.46
CA VAL A 28 11.59 1.96 -11.69
C VAL A 28 12.58 2.39 -10.62
N VAL A 29 12.31 2.12 -9.33
CA VAL A 29 13.23 2.42 -8.23
C VAL A 29 14.53 1.65 -8.35
N ALA A 30 14.49 0.36 -8.72
CA ALA A 30 15.70 -0.44 -8.94
C ALA A 30 16.57 0.19 -10.04
N LEU A 31 15.98 0.54 -11.19
CA LEU A 31 16.68 1.18 -12.31
C LEU A 31 17.23 2.57 -11.95
N LEU A 32 16.42 3.42 -11.32
CA LEU A 32 16.86 4.75 -10.90
C LEU A 32 17.99 4.68 -9.86
N SER A 33 17.89 3.77 -8.89
CA SER A 33 18.95 3.57 -7.89
C SER A 33 20.27 3.14 -8.53
N TRP A 34 20.21 2.36 -9.62
CA TRP A 34 21.38 1.94 -10.37
C TRP A 34 22.03 3.10 -11.13
N VAL A 35 21.24 3.86 -11.89
CA VAL A 35 21.76 5.02 -12.65
C VAL A 35 22.35 6.08 -11.70
N LEU A 36 21.64 6.44 -10.64
CA LEU A 36 22.10 7.45 -9.68
C LEU A 36 23.35 7.02 -8.91
N ALA A 37 23.49 5.71 -8.61
CA ALA A 37 24.69 5.19 -7.97
C ALA A 37 25.91 5.25 -8.89
N ILE A 38 25.76 5.03 -10.21
CA ILE A 38 26.86 5.17 -11.18
C ILE A 38 27.40 6.61 -11.19
N TYR A 39 26.51 7.60 -11.14
CA TYR A 39 26.89 9.01 -11.07
C TYR A 39 27.36 9.47 -9.67
N GLY A 40 27.42 8.56 -8.69
CA GLY A 40 27.91 8.89 -7.34
C GLY A 40 27.04 9.91 -6.60
N VAL A 41 25.75 10.00 -6.93
CA VAL A 41 24.86 11.01 -6.35
C VAL A 41 24.79 10.83 -4.84
N SER A 42 24.98 11.92 -4.12
CA SER A 42 24.91 11.99 -2.66
C SER A 42 24.15 13.23 -2.21
N GLY A 43 23.58 13.16 -1.01
CA GLY A 43 22.90 14.26 -0.35
C GLY A 43 23.27 14.34 1.12
N VAL A 44 23.16 15.53 1.72
CA VAL A 44 23.42 15.71 3.15
C VAL A 44 22.12 15.50 3.92
N ASN A 45 22.16 14.66 4.94
CA ASN A 45 21.02 14.48 5.84
C ASN A 45 20.83 15.74 6.69
N PRO A 46 19.70 16.45 6.61
CA PRO A 46 19.49 17.72 7.32
C PRO A 46 19.38 17.56 8.84
N LYS A 47 19.12 16.34 9.34
CA LYS A 47 19.03 16.05 10.78
C LYS A 47 20.36 15.70 11.41
N THR A 48 21.25 15.03 10.67
CA THR A 48 22.51 14.49 11.22
C THR A 48 23.76 15.14 10.64
N GLY A 49 23.64 15.91 9.55
CA GLY A 49 24.77 16.50 8.82
C GLY A 49 25.62 15.48 8.05
N ALA A 50 25.30 14.19 8.13
CA ALA A 50 26.05 13.13 7.47
C ALA A 50 25.75 13.09 5.96
N SER A 51 26.77 12.81 5.15
CA SER A 51 26.59 12.53 3.72
C SER A 51 25.97 11.15 3.52
N VAL A 52 24.93 11.09 2.70
CA VAL A 52 24.20 9.87 2.33
C VAL A 52 24.35 9.65 0.83
N THR A 53 25.02 8.55 0.46
CA THR A 53 25.21 8.16 -0.94
C THR A 53 24.12 7.21 -1.39
N VAL A 54 23.66 7.35 -2.64
CA VAL A 54 22.69 6.44 -3.23
C VAL A 54 23.31 5.04 -3.37
N LYS A 55 22.58 4.00 -2.92
CA LYS A 55 22.96 2.60 -3.09
C LYS A 55 22.07 1.95 -4.15
N SER A 56 22.69 1.26 -5.11
CA SER A 56 21.98 0.54 -6.16
C SER A 56 21.38 -0.77 -5.63
N LEU A 57 20.09 -0.98 -5.89
CA LEU A 57 19.38 -2.25 -5.64
C LEU A 57 19.80 -3.36 -6.62
N VAL A 58 20.33 -3.01 -7.79
CA VAL A 58 20.78 -3.96 -8.83
C VAL A 58 22.17 -4.53 -8.52
N SER A 59 22.89 -3.95 -7.55
CA SER A 59 24.19 -4.45 -7.11
C SER A 59 24.06 -5.77 -6.32
N GLY A 60 25.14 -6.54 -6.18
CA GLY A 60 25.13 -7.78 -5.39
C GLY A 60 24.67 -7.56 -3.95
N GLU A 61 25.14 -6.51 -3.29
CA GLU A 61 24.67 -6.12 -1.95
C GLU A 61 23.20 -5.70 -1.95
N GLY A 62 22.76 -4.95 -2.96
CA GLY A 62 21.38 -4.51 -3.12
C GLY A 62 20.40 -5.67 -3.30
N LEU A 63 20.79 -6.70 -4.06
CA LEU A 63 19.99 -7.91 -4.25
C LEU A 63 19.88 -8.72 -2.96
N VAL A 64 21.00 -8.90 -2.25
CA VAL A 64 21.00 -9.57 -0.93
C VAL A 64 20.11 -8.80 0.04
N PHE A 65 20.20 -7.48 0.07
CA PHE A 65 19.33 -6.64 0.90
C PHE A 65 17.85 -6.82 0.54
N ALA A 66 17.51 -6.78 -0.74
CA ALA A 66 16.13 -6.96 -1.19
C ALA A 66 15.56 -8.33 -0.79
N LEU A 67 16.32 -9.41 -1.03
CA LEU A 67 15.87 -10.77 -0.74
C LEU A 67 15.81 -11.09 0.75
N THR A 68 16.72 -10.54 1.55
CA THR A 68 16.75 -10.78 3.01
C THR A 68 15.73 -9.94 3.77
N THR A 69 15.36 -8.76 3.25
CA THR A 69 14.42 -7.86 3.94
C THR A 69 12.98 -7.99 3.47
N VAL A 70 12.69 -8.62 2.32
CA VAL A 70 11.33 -8.70 1.75
C VAL A 70 10.30 -9.25 2.73
N ALA A 71 10.58 -10.37 3.39
CA ALA A 71 9.65 -11.00 4.33
C ALA A 71 9.43 -10.11 5.56
N LYS A 72 10.51 -9.52 6.09
CA LYS A 72 10.43 -8.59 7.22
C LYS A 72 9.62 -7.35 6.86
N ASN A 73 9.85 -6.76 5.69
CA ASN A 73 9.13 -5.57 5.23
C ASN A 73 7.64 -5.86 5.03
N PHE A 74 7.31 -7.04 4.50
CA PHE A 74 5.92 -7.47 4.33
C PHE A 74 5.19 -7.63 5.68
N VAL A 75 5.78 -8.38 6.62
CA VAL A 75 5.17 -8.65 7.94
C VAL A 75 5.12 -7.40 8.82
N MET A 76 6.16 -6.55 8.76
CA MET A 76 6.24 -5.32 9.55
C MET A 76 5.42 -4.16 8.96
N PHE A 77 4.73 -4.37 7.83
CA PHE A 77 3.87 -3.35 7.24
C PHE A 77 2.67 -3.09 8.18
N PRO A 78 2.58 -1.92 8.85
CA PRO A 78 1.65 -1.72 9.97
C PRO A 78 0.18 -2.03 9.65
N PRO A 79 -0.35 -1.70 8.44
CA PRO A 79 -1.72 -2.04 8.08
C PRO A 79 -2.02 -3.54 8.02
N LEU A 80 -1.03 -4.40 7.71
CA LEU A 80 -1.24 -5.83 7.49
C LEU A 80 -1.78 -6.51 8.76
N GLY A 81 -1.11 -6.30 9.89
CA GLY A 81 -1.50 -6.93 11.16
C GLY A 81 -2.88 -6.49 11.63
N VAL A 82 -3.17 -5.19 11.54
CA VAL A 82 -4.46 -4.62 11.96
C VAL A 82 -5.60 -5.19 11.13
N VAL A 83 -5.44 -5.24 9.80
CA VAL A 83 -6.47 -5.76 8.89
C VAL A 83 -6.75 -7.23 9.15
N LEU A 84 -5.72 -8.06 9.35
CA LEU A 84 -5.91 -9.49 9.61
C LEU A 84 -6.69 -9.75 10.91
N VAL A 85 -6.35 -9.04 11.99
CA VAL A 85 -7.04 -9.18 13.28
C VAL A 85 -8.50 -8.73 13.17
N ILE A 86 -8.75 -7.60 12.51
CA ILE A 86 -10.11 -7.08 12.31
C ILE A 86 -10.92 -8.02 11.42
N MET A 87 -10.36 -8.52 10.32
CA MET A 87 -11.06 -9.45 9.43
C MET A 87 -11.42 -10.76 10.11
N LEU A 88 -10.59 -11.24 11.05
CA LEU A 88 -10.91 -12.41 11.86
C LEU A 88 -12.11 -12.13 12.78
N ALA A 89 -12.12 -11.01 13.49
CA ALA A 89 -13.23 -10.62 14.35
C ALA A 89 -14.54 -10.43 13.57
N ILE A 90 -14.47 -9.74 12.41
CA ILE A 90 -15.61 -9.57 11.50
C ILE A 90 -16.08 -10.92 10.98
N GLY A 91 -15.17 -11.82 10.58
CA GLY A 91 -15.51 -13.14 10.09
C GLY A 91 -16.27 -13.96 11.13
N VAL A 92 -15.89 -13.90 12.41
CA VAL A 92 -16.64 -14.56 13.50
C VAL A 92 -18.02 -13.92 13.69
N ALA A 93 -18.11 -12.59 13.75
CA ALA A 93 -19.37 -11.88 13.91
C ALA A 93 -20.36 -12.12 12.74
N ASP A 94 -19.84 -12.21 11.52
CA ASP A 94 -20.65 -12.48 10.32
C ASP A 94 -21.12 -13.93 10.26
N LYS A 95 -20.21 -14.90 10.47
CA LYS A 95 -20.54 -16.34 10.43
C LYS A 95 -21.47 -16.81 11.55
N THR A 96 -21.45 -16.12 12.69
CA THR A 96 -22.41 -16.37 13.78
C THR A 96 -23.76 -15.69 13.57
N GLY A 97 -23.92 -14.87 12.52
CA GLY A 97 -25.14 -14.14 12.24
C GLY A 97 -25.36 -12.90 13.10
N LEU A 98 -24.39 -12.52 13.95
CA LEU A 98 -24.50 -11.36 14.85
C LEU A 98 -24.73 -10.06 14.07
N ILE A 99 -23.98 -9.87 12.98
CA ILE A 99 -24.08 -8.68 12.12
C ILE A 99 -25.48 -8.57 11.48
N ALA A 100 -26.02 -9.68 10.98
CA ALA A 100 -27.37 -9.72 10.40
C ALA A 100 -28.46 -9.48 11.46
N ALA A 101 -28.35 -10.10 12.63
CA ALA A 101 -29.30 -9.91 13.73
C ALA A 101 -29.33 -8.46 14.23
N LEU A 102 -28.16 -7.81 14.38
CA LEU A 102 -28.08 -6.41 14.76
C LEU A 102 -28.74 -5.50 13.71
N MET A 103 -28.48 -5.73 12.42
CA MET A 103 -29.15 -4.97 11.36
C MET A 103 -30.67 -5.11 11.41
N GLN A 104 -31.19 -6.33 11.57
CA GLN A 104 -32.63 -6.59 11.67
C GLN A 104 -33.25 -5.88 12.88
N VAL A 105 -32.63 -6.01 14.06
CA VAL A 105 -33.15 -5.40 15.29
C VAL A 105 -33.09 -3.88 15.22
N SER A 106 -32.01 -3.30 14.67
CA SER A 106 -31.88 -1.85 14.50
C SER A 106 -32.96 -1.27 13.59
N VAL A 107 -33.32 -1.97 12.50
CA VAL A 107 -34.40 -1.54 11.59
C VAL A 107 -35.77 -1.73 12.22
N MET A 108 -36.04 -2.88 12.86
CA MET A 108 -37.34 -3.13 13.49
C MET A 108 -37.64 -2.19 14.66
N LYS A 109 -36.61 -1.70 15.36
CA LYS A 109 -36.75 -0.74 16.47
C LYS A 109 -36.67 0.72 16.02
N ALA A 110 -36.51 1.00 14.72
CA ALA A 110 -36.53 2.37 14.23
C ALA A 110 -37.96 2.95 14.40
N PRO A 111 -38.10 4.16 14.97
CA PRO A 111 -39.40 4.80 15.05
C PRO A 111 -39.95 5.07 13.64
N PRO A 112 -41.28 5.02 13.46
CA PRO A 112 -41.89 5.34 12.17
C PRO A 112 -41.48 6.76 11.75
N ALA A 113 -41.22 6.93 10.45
CA ALA A 113 -40.89 8.23 9.88
C ALA A 113 -42.03 9.22 10.17
N ILE A 114 -41.67 10.38 10.73
CA ILE A 114 -42.59 11.50 11.00
C ILE A 114 -43.08 12.07 9.67
#